data_AF-A0A090PZC8-F1
#
_entry.id   AF-A0A090PZC8-F1
#
_cell.length_a   1.000
_cell.length_b   1.000
_cell.length_c   1.000
_cell.angle_alpha   90.00
_cell.angle_beta   90.00
_cell.angle_gamma   90.00
#
_symmetry.space_group_name_H-M   'P 1'
#
loop_
_entity.id
_entity.type
_entity.pdbx_description
1 polymer ?
#
loop_
_entity_poly.entity_id
_entity_poly.type
_entity_poly.pdbx_seq_one_letter_code
_entity_poly.pdbx_strand_id
1 'polypeptide(L)'
;MFTTSFITAQDTNSQALCELDFLDDKLTFLSDGTFQNEQVVKDAIIKLEPCGIDGFDAQFFGTLRNFSKLLSKMTVGGKNVESLTYKDLLEELKKVKSTTGYKKIRAFSELSGQLSTRVGNYENWENDKQLFIELGSSNQIMDKVEEYLKKNRNNTLTYKEILEKLQK
;
A
#
# COMPACT_ATOMS: atom_id res chain seq x y z
N MET A 1 20.56 -7.37 -43.06
CA MET A 1 19.46 -7.56 -42.08
C MET A 1 20.05 -7.30 -40.71
N PHE A 2 19.78 -6.14 -40.12
CA PHE A 2 20.31 -5.77 -38.80
C PHE A 2 19.29 -6.20 -37.74
N THR A 3 19.63 -7.19 -36.94
CA THR A 3 18.84 -7.56 -35.76
C THR A 3 19.29 -6.70 -34.60
N THR A 4 18.59 -5.59 -34.36
CA THR A 4 18.76 -4.80 -33.15
C THR A 4 18.00 -5.48 -32.02
N SER A 5 18.72 -6.19 -31.16
CA SER A 5 18.17 -6.71 -29.91
C SER A 5 17.91 -5.55 -28.95
N PHE A 6 16.64 -5.28 -28.68
CA PHE A 6 16.23 -4.40 -27.58
C PHE A 6 16.47 -5.14 -26.26
N ILE A 7 17.54 -4.79 -25.55
CA ILE A 7 17.70 -5.15 -24.14
C ILE A 7 16.84 -4.17 -23.36
N THR A 8 15.70 -4.63 -22.85
CA THR A 8 14.91 -3.92 -21.84
C THR A 8 15.71 -3.89 -20.54
N ALA A 9 16.38 -2.78 -20.29
CA ALA A 9 17.02 -2.47 -19.01
C ALA A 9 15.95 -1.93 -18.03
N GLN A 10 15.17 -2.82 -17.41
CA GLN A 10 14.32 -2.48 -16.27
C GLN A 10 13.81 -3.76 -15.60
N ASP A 11 14.68 -4.46 -14.87
CA ASP A 11 14.28 -5.26 -13.69
C ASP A 11 15.45 -5.88 -12.90
N THR A 12 16.71 -5.63 -13.28
CA THR A 12 17.85 -6.28 -12.64
C THR A 12 18.34 -5.64 -11.33
N ASN A 13 17.76 -4.51 -10.90
CA ASN A 13 18.33 -3.74 -9.79
C ASN A 13 17.72 -4.03 -8.41
N SER A 14 16.53 -4.63 -8.28
CA SER A 14 15.96 -4.92 -6.94
C SER A 14 16.48 -6.23 -6.32
N GLN A 15 16.94 -7.17 -7.17
CA GLN A 15 17.40 -8.48 -6.71
C GLN A 15 18.86 -8.47 -6.21
N ALA A 16 19.68 -7.51 -6.66
CA ALA A 16 21.07 -7.34 -6.21
C ALA A 16 21.23 -6.50 -4.93
N LEU A 17 20.14 -5.98 -4.35
CA LEU A 17 20.18 -4.94 -3.29
C LEU A 17 19.80 -5.43 -1.88
N CYS A 18 19.43 -6.71 -1.75
CA CYS A 18 18.99 -7.29 -0.47
C CYS A 18 19.94 -8.41 0.00
N GLU A 19 21.24 -8.23 -0.19
CA GLU A 19 22.28 -9.05 0.45
C GLU A 19 22.72 -8.34 1.73
N LEU A 20 21.86 -8.39 2.75
CA LEU A 20 22.07 -7.65 4.00
C LEU A 20 22.19 -8.62 5.17
N ASP A 21 23.25 -8.46 5.97
CA ASP A 21 23.56 -9.34 7.10
C ASP A 21 22.43 -9.43 8.14
N PHE A 22 21.61 -8.39 8.25
CA PHE A 22 20.50 -8.36 9.21
C PHE A 22 19.34 -9.30 8.83
N LEU A 23 19.32 -9.87 7.61
CA LEU A 23 18.22 -10.75 7.21
C LEU A 23 18.14 -12.02 8.07
N ASP A 24 19.28 -12.49 8.58
CA ASP A 24 19.33 -13.64 9.48
C ASP A 24 19.07 -13.24 10.95
N ASP A 25 18.92 -11.94 11.26
CA ASP A 25 18.55 -11.48 12.60
C ASP A 25 17.14 -11.92 12.96
N LYS A 26 16.97 -12.27 14.24
CA LYS A 26 15.67 -12.62 14.80
C LYS A 26 14.73 -11.42 14.88
N LEU A 27 13.44 -11.69 14.72
CA LEU A 27 12.36 -10.74 15.01
C LEU A 27 12.14 -10.63 16.53
N THR A 28 13.09 -10.02 17.26
CA THR A 28 13.12 -9.99 18.73
C THR A 28 11.85 -9.41 19.36
N PHE A 29 11.16 -8.50 18.66
CA PHE A 29 9.91 -7.89 19.11
C PHE A 29 8.78 -8.92 19.34
N LEU A 30 8.90 -10.13 18.78
CA LEU A 30 7.97 -11.23 19.00
C LEU A 30 8.15 -11.91 20.36
N SER A 31 9.31 -11.74 20.99
CA SER A 31 9.69 -12.41 22.24
C SER A 31 9.98 -11.46 23.40
N ASP A 32 10.25 -10.18 23.13
CA ASP A 32 10.61 -9.18 24.16
C ASP A 32 9.40 -8.46 24.79
N GLY A 33 8.18 -8.84 24.40
CA GLY A 33 6.94 -8.27 24.90
C GLY A 33 6.44 -7.02 24.14
N THR A 34 7.18 -6.54 23.13
CA THR A 34 6.81 -5.31 22.40
C THR A 34 5.89 -5.52 21.20
N PHE A 35 5.60 -6.76 20.80
CA PHE A 35 4.71 -7.11 19.68
C PHE A 35 3.33 -6.41 19.71
N GLN A 36 2.81 -6.08 20.89
CA GLN A 36 1.51 -5.39 21.04
C GLN A 36 1.53 -3.93 20.56
N ASN A 37 2.72 -3.37 20.26
CA ASN A 37 2.88 -2.03 19.74
C ASN A 37 3.00 -2.06 18.21
N GLU A 38 1.95 -1.60 17.51
CA GLU A 38 1.96 -1.54 16.04
C GLU A 38 3.10 -0.71 15.49
N GLN A 39 3.58 0.32 16.20
CA GLN A 39 4.71 1.10 15.73
C GLN A 39 5.98 0.26 15.67
N VAL A 40 6.22 -0.60 16.66
CA VAL A 40 7.38 -1.50 16.67
C VAL A 40 7.30 -2.49 15.49
N VAL A 41 6.11 -3.01 15.20
CA VAL A 41 5.90 -3.90 14.05
C VAL A 41 6.15 -3.17 12.73
N LYS A 42 5.64 -1.94 12.59
CA LYS A 42 5.88 -1.09 11.42
C LYS A 42 7.37 -0.81 11.23
N ASP A 43 8.07 -0.41 12.30
CA ASP A 43 9.50 -0.12 12.27
C ASP A 43 10.31 -1.35 11.86
N ALA A 44 9.93 -2.55 12.34
CA ALA A 44 10.53 -3.80 11.90
C ALA A 44 10.33 -4.04 10.39
N ILE A 45 9.13 -3.80 9.85
CA ILE A 45 8.87 -3.95 8.41
C ILE A 45 9.64 -2.90 7.60
N ILE A 46 9.75 -1.66 8.09
CA ILE A 46 10.49 -0.56 7.43
C ILE A 46 11.98 -0.91 7.26
N LYS A 47 12.58 -1.68 8.17
CA LYS A 47 13.97 -2.15 7.99
C LYS A 47 14.19 -2.93 6.69
N LEU A 48 13.14 -3.50 6.10
CA LEU A 48 13.19 -4.20 4.82
C LEU A 48 13.07 -3.26 3.60
N GLU A 49 13.09 -1.94 3.79
CA GLU A 49 13.01 -0.96 2.69
C GLU A 49 14.05 -1.18 1.60
N PRO A 50 15.34 -1.42 1.92
CA PRO A 50 16.35 -1.77 0.91
C PRO A 50 16.00 -3.01 0.08
N CYS A 51 15.10 -3.87 0.58
CA CYS A 51 14.65 -5.11 -0.06
C CYS A 51 13.36 -4.95 -0.88
N GLY A 52 12.96 -3.70 -1.17
CA GLY A 52 11.77 -3.39 -1.98
C GLY A 52 10.46 -3.46 -1.19
N ILE A 53 10.53 -3.27 0.13
CA ILE A 53 9.36 -2.98 0.97
C ILE A 53 9.23 -1.46 1.04
N ASP A 54 8.02 -0.90 0.96
CA ASP A 54 7.83 0.54 1.05
C ASP A 54 6.95 0.95 2.24
N GLY A 55 6.76 2.27 2.41
CA GLY A 55 5.95 2.81 3.48
C GLY A 55 4.49 2.32 3.45
N PHE A 56 3.92 2.04 2.26
CA PHE A 56 2.57 1.49 2.17
C PHE A 56 2.55 0.04 2.68
N ASP A 57 3.52 -0.77 2.27
CA ASP A 57 3.68 -2.15 2.77
C ASP A 57 3.79 -2.14 4.31
N ALA A 58 4.62 -1.26 4.88
CA ALA A 58 4.77 -1.15 6.33
C ALA A 58 3.47 -0.76 7.04
N GLN A 59 2.72 0.22 6.51
CA GLN A 59 1.43 0.60 7.10
C GLN A 59 0.40 -0.52 7.01
N PHE A 60 0.35 -1.23 5.88
CA PHE A 60 -0.61 -2.31 5.68
C PHE A 60 -0.28 -3.51 6.57
N PHE A 61 0.95 -4.02 6.52
CA PHE A 61 1.37 -5.22 7.24
C PHE A 61 1.67 -4.98 8.71
N GLY A 62 1.99 -3.75 9.10
CA GLY A 62 2.36 -3.39 10.48
C GLY A 62 1.18 -3.25 11.44
N THR A 63 -0.06 -3.46 10.99
CA THR A 63 -1.19 -3.61 11.90
C THR A 63 -1.13 -4.96 12.61
N LEU A 64 -1.55 -5.04 13.88
CA LEU A 64 -1.52 -6.31 14.63
C LEU A 64 -2.31 -7.41 13.91
N ARG A 65 -3.44 -7.04 13.29
CA ARG A 65 -4.30 -7.95 12.55
C ARG A 65 -3.59 -8.55 11.33
N ASN A 66 -2.95 -7.72 10.51
CA ASN A 66 -2.30 -8.21 9.29
C ASN A 66 -0.99 -8.92 9.61
N PHE A 67 -0.24 -8.43 10.59
CA PHE A 67 0.98 -9.11 11.03
C PHE A 67 0.67 -10.46 11.65
N SER A 68 -0.38 -10.60 12.45
CA SER A 68 -0.80 -11.90 13.01
C SER A 68 -1.12 -12.92 11.92
N LYS A 69 -1.68 -12.48 10.78
CA LYS A 69 -1.88 -13.34 9.61
C LYS A 69 -0.56 -13.74 8.96
N LEU A 70 0.41 -12.83 8.83
CA LEU A 70 1.76 -13.15 8.36
C LEU A 70 2.42 -14.18 9.28
N LEU A 71 2.39 -13.95 10.60
CA LEU A 71 2.91 -14.87 11.62
C LEU A 71 2.34 -16.27 11.44
N SER A 72 1.01 -16.39 11.33
CA SER A 72 0.37 -17.70 11.16
C SER A 72 0.87 -18.47 9.93
N LYS A 73 1.30 -17.76 8.88
CA LYS A 73 1.86 -18.36 7.66
C LYS A 73 3.34 -18.72 7.81
N MET A 74 4.13 -17.86 8.47
CA MET A 74 5.54 -18.11 8.74
C MET A 74 5.77 -19.27 9.72
N THR A 75 4.79 -19.56 10.60
CA THR A 75 4.86 -20.67 11.56
C THR A 75 4.24 -21.98 11.05
N VAL A 76 3.76 -22.03 9.80
CA VAL A 76 3.26 -23.27 9.20
C VAL A 76 4.38 -24.33 9.22
N GLY A 77 4.04 -25.56 9.61
CA GLY A 77 5.02 -26.65 9.74
C GLY A 77 5.75 -26.70 11.09
N GLY A 78 5.31 -25.90 12.08
CA GLY A 78 5.78 -26.01 13.47
C GLY A 78 7.02 -25.17 13.78
N LYS A 79 7.37 -24.21 12.92
CA LYS A 79 8.47 -23.27 13.20
C LYS A 79 8.12 -22.41 14.42
N ASN A 80 9.04 -22.33 15.38
CA ASN A 80 8.88 -21.52 16.58
C ASN A 80 8.90 -20.02 16.22
N VAL A 81 7.98 -19.24 16.79
CA VAL A 81 7.91 -17.78 16.65
C VAL A 81 9.25 -17.10 17.02
N GLU A 82 9.93 -17.61 18.05
CA GLU A 82 11.21 -17.07 18.54
C GLU A 82 12.41 -17.33 17.61
N SER A 83 12.23 -18.18 16.59
CA SER A 83 13.25 -18.45 15.57
C SER A 83 12.94 -17.79 14.23
N LEU A 84 11.89 -16.98 14.15
CA LEU A 84 11.58 -16.20 12.95
C LEU A 84 12.60 -15.07 12.75
N THR A 85 13.01 -14.90 11.49
CA THR A 85 14.03 -13.95 11.05
C THR A 85 13.45 -12.89 10.13
N TYR A 86 14.21 -11.83 9.84
CA TYR A 86 13.84 -10.85 8.82
C TYR A 86 13.73 -11.47 7.41
N LYS A 87 14.50 -12.53 7.13
CA LYS A 87 14.37 -13.32 5.90
C LYS A 87 13.01 -13.99 5.78
N ASP A 88 12.55 -14.64 6.85
CA ASP A 88 11.21 -15.25 6.88
C ASP A 88 10.10 -14.22 6.62
N LEU A 89 10.22 -13.07 7.28
CA LEU A 89 9.29 -11.95 7.11
C LEU A 89 9.30 -11.45 5.67
N LEU A 90 10.47 -11.21 5.10
CA LEU A 90 10.62 -10.73 3.73
C LEU A 90 10.03 -11.71 2.72
N GLU A 91 10.29 -13.01 2.86
CA GLU A 91 9.75 -14.04 1.97
C GLU A 91 8.21 -14.07 2.03
N GLU A 92 7.63 -14.01 3.23
CA GLU A 92 6.17 -14.02 3.36
C GLU A 92 5.54 -12.72 2.85
N LEU A 93 6.16 -11.56 3.10
CA LEU A 93 5.73 -10.28 2.53
C LEU A 93 5.74 -10.34 0.99
N LYS A 94 6.80 -10.86 0.37
CA LYS A 94 6.88 -11.02 -1.10
C LYS A 94 5.77 -11.92 -1.63
N LYS A 95 5.48 -13.04 -0.96
CA LYS A 95 4.36 -13.91 -1.32
C LYS A 95 3.04 -13.16 -1.27
N VAL A 96 2.73 -12.46 -0.18
CA VAL A 96 1.46 -11.72 -0.08
C VAL A 96 1.38 -10.58 -1.09
N LYS A 97 2.47 -9.83 -1.30
CA LYS A 97 2.55 -8.75 -2.30
C LYS A 97 2.24 -9.22 -3.73
N SER A 98 2.60 -10.46 -4.05
CA SER A 98 2.33 -11.04 -5.37
C SER A 98 0.85 -11.35 -5.62
N THR A 99 0.04 -11.46 -4.56
CA THR A 99 -1.38 -11.84 -4.66
C THR A 99 -2.23 -10.75 -5.30
N THR A 100 -3.25 -11.15 -6.05
CA THR A 100 -4.23 -10.23 -6.64
C THR A 100 -4.97 -9.41 -5.59
N GLY A 101 -5.26 -10.01 -4.42
CA GLY A 101 -5.93 -9.31 -3.32
C GLY A 101 -5.13 -8.12 -2.81
N TYR A 102 -3.83 -8.31 -2.56
CA TYR A 102 -2.96 -7.22 -2.14
C TYR A 102 -2.86 -6.12 -3.19
N LYS A 103 -2.60 -6.49 -4.46
CA LYS A 103 -2.49 -5.53 -5.57
C LYS A 103 -3.74 -4.67 -5.73
N LYS A 104 -4.93 -5.26 -5.57
CA LYS A 104 -6.21 -4.52 -5.61
C LYS A 104 -6.34 -3.54 -4.44
N ILE A 105 -6.02 -3.96 -3.22
CA ILE A 105 -6.09 -3.09 -2.03
C ILE A 105 -5.11 -1.92 -2.18
N ARG A 106 -3.89 -2.20 -2.66
CA ARG A 106 -2.89 -1.17 -2.90
C ARG A 106 -3.35 -0.16 -3.94
N ALA A 107 -3.78 -0.63 -5.11
CA ALA A 107 -4.30 0.24 -6.17
C ALA A 107 -5.49 1.09 -5.68
N PHE A 108 -6.43 0.49 -4.94
CA PHE A 108 -7.56 1.22 -4.35
C PHE A 108 -7.10 2.30 -3.37
N SER A 109 -6.13 2.00 -2.51
CA SER A 109 -5.60 2.94 -1.52
C SER A 109 -4.86 4.10 -2.19
N GLU A 110 -4.06 3.82 -3.22
CA GLU A 110 -3.35 4.81 -4.03
C GLU A 110 -4.34 5.73 -4.76
N LEU A 111 -5.38 5.16 -5.41
CA LEU A 111 -6.46 5.92 -6.06
C LEU A 111 -7.23 6.78 -5.06
N SER A 112 -7.54 6.24 -3.88
CA SER A 112 -8.23 6.99 -2.81
C SER A 112 -7.37 8.16 -2.31
N GLY A 113 -6.06 7.95 -2.16
CA GLY A 113 -5.10 9.00 -1.83
C GLY A 113 -5.05 10.11 -2.90
N GLN A 114 -4.96 9.73 -4.18
CA GLN A 114 -4.99 10.67 -5.30
C GLN A 114 -6.28 11.49 -5.31
N LEU A 115 -7.44 10.83 -5.17
CA LEU A 115 -8.72 11.52 -5.13
C LEU A 115 -8.77 12.50 -3.94
N SER A 116 -8.36 12.06 -2.74
CA SER A 116 -8.47 12.85 -1.52
C SER A 116 -7.67 14.16 -1.54
N THR A 117 -6.59 14.21 -2.34
CA THR A 117 -5.67 15.36 -2.43
C THR A 117 -5.89 16.21 -3.67
N ARG A 118 -6.57 15.69 -4.70
CA ARG A 118 -6.89 16.45 -5.91
C ARG A 118 -7.93 17.53 -5.62
N VAL A 119 -7.62 18.77 -6.01
CA VAL A 119 -8.57 19.89 -5.99
C VAL A 119 -9.70 19.62 -6.96
N GLY A 120 -10.94 19.71 -6.49
CA GLY A 120 -12.10 19.50 -7.33
C GLY A 120 -12.28 20.64 -8.32
N ASN A 121 -12.34 20.32 -9.61
CA ASN A 121 -12.53 21.29 -10.68
C ASN A 121 -13.62 20.80 -11.63
N TYR A 122 -14.60 21.65 -11.92
CA TYR A 122 -15.66 21.31 -12.86
C TYR A 122 -15.16 21.05 -14.29
N GLU A 123 -14.20 21.83 -14.77
CA GLU A 123 -13.67 21.70 -16.14
C GLU A 123 -12.96 20.36 -16.35
N ASN A 124 -12.40 19.80 -15.28
CA ASN A 124 -11.74 18.50 -15.31
C ASN A 124 -12.64 17.35 -14.83
N TRP A 125 -13.91 17.64 -14.52
CA TRP A 125 -14.82 16.69 -13.86
C TRP A 125 -14.96 15.37 -14.61
N GLU A 126 -15.14 15.39 -15.93
CA GLU A 126 -15.33 14.15 -16.70
C GLU A 126 -14.13 13.19 -16.61
N ASN A 127 -12.92 13.74 -16.47
CA ASN A 127 -11.71 12.95 -16.24
C ASN A 127 -11.66 12.46 -14.79
N ASP A 128 -11.92 13.34 -13.83
CA ASP A 128 -11.86 13.02 -12.40
C ASP A 128 -12.94 12.04 -11.97
N LYS A 129 -14.09 12.04 -12.65
CA LYS A 129 -15.19 11.08 -12.46
C LYS A 129 -14.74 9.64 -12.61
N GLN A 130 -13.74 9.35 -13.44
CA GLN A 130 -13.21 7.99 -13.57
C GLN A 130 -12.61 7.47 -12.26
N LEU A 131 -11.95 8.35 -11.47
CA LEU A 131 -11.45 7.98 -10.15
C LEU A 131 -12.59 7.57 -9.21
N PHE A 132 -13.73 8.28 -9.26
CA PHE A 132 -14.91 7.92 -8.48
C PHE A 132 -15.49 6.56 -8.89
N ILE A 133 -15.56 6.29 -10.19
CA ILE A 133 -16.05 5.01 -10.74
C ILE A 133 -15.14 3.86 -10.33
N GLU A 134 -13.82 4.02 -10.48
CA GLU A 134 -12.82 3.01 -10.09
C GLU A 134 -12.84 2.71 -8.59
N LEU A 135 -13.14 3.72 -7.77
CA LEU A 135 -13.34 3.57 -6.33
C LEU A 135 -14.73 3.04 -5.95
N GLY A 136 -15.59 2.75 -6.93
CA GLY A 136 -16.93 2.19 -6.69
C GLY A 136 -17.93 3.18 -6.09
N SER A 137 -17.73 4.48 -6.31
CA SER A 137 -18.65 5.52 -5.84
C SER A 137 -20.02 5.38 -6.52
N SER A 138 -21.10 5.64 -5.78
CA SER A 138 -22.45 5.61 -6.35
C SER A 138 -22.70 6.82 -7.26
N ASN A 139 -23.59 6.65 -8.23
CA ASN A 139 -24.04 7.76 -9.09
C ASN A 139 -24.55 8.94 -8.25
N GLN A 140 -25.30 8.69 -7.18
CA GLN A 140 -25.79 9.73 -6.29
C GLN A 140 -24.67 10.61 -5.71
N ILE A 141 -23.52 10.02 -5.34
CA ILE A 141 -22.39 10.78 -4.81
C ILE A 141 -21.72 11.58 -5.94
N MET A 142 -21.52 10.95 -7.10
CA MET A 142 -20.94 11.63 -8.27
C MET A 142 -21.80 12.81 -8.72
N ASP A 143 -23.12 12.66 -8.76
CA ASP A 143 -24.06 13.72 -9.15
C ASP A 143 -23.99 14.91 -8.17
N LYS A 144 -23.93 14.65 -6.85
CA LYS A 144 -23.78 15.70 -5.84
C LYS A 144 -22.45 16.45 -5.97
N VAL A 145 -21.36 15.74 -6.25
CA VAL A 145 -20.04 16.35 -6.46
C VAL A 145 -20.06 17.21 -7.73
N GLU A 146 -20.61 16.70 -8.82
CA GLU A 146 -20.75 17.45 -10.07
C GLU A 146 -21.58 18.73 -9.86
N GLU A 147 -22.71 18.63 -9.17
CA GLU A 147 -23.58 19.77 -8.86
C GLU A 147 -22.85 20.82 -8.00
N TYR A 148 -22.10 20.36 -6.99
CA TYR A 148 -21.29 21.25 -6.17
C TYR A 148 -20.25 21.99 -7.03
N LEU A 149 -19.54 21.29 -7.91
CA LEU A 149 -18.52 21.88 -8.78
C LEU A 149 -19.15 22.85 -9.79
N LYS A 150 -20.33 22.54 -10.34
CA LYS A 150 -21.08 23.43 -11.24
C LYS A 150 -21.36 24.78 -10.60
N LYS A 151 -21.79 24.77 -9.33
CA LYS A 151 -22.12 25.95 -8.53
C LYS A 151 -20.89 26.72 -8.04
N ASN A 152 -19.74 26.03 -7.90
CA ASN A 152 -18.51 26.59 -7.34
C ASN A 152 -17.36 26.50 -8.36
N ARG A 153 -17.45 27.25 -9.46
CA ARG A 153 -16.45 27.19 -10.55
C ARG A 153 -15.03 27.54 -10.14
N ASN A 154 -14.87 28.40 -9.13
CA ASN A 154 -13.58 28.80 -8.56
C ASN A 154 -13.25 28.02 -7.27
N ASN A 155 -13.70 26.77 -7.15
CA ASN A 155 -13.47 25.94 -5.98
C ASN A 155 -11.97 25.71 -5.73
N THR A 156 -11.55 25.84 -4.48
CA THR A 156 -10.18 25.54 -4.02
C THR A 156 -10.08 24.28 -3.18
N LEU A 157 -11.22 23.64 -2.88
CA LEU A 157 -11.28 22.47 -2.00
C LEU A 157 -10.91 21.18 -2.74
N THR A 158 -10.31 20.24 -2.01
CA THR A 158 -10.08 18.89 -2.52
C THR A 158 -11.37 18.08 -2.57
N TYR A 159 -11.38 16.98 -3.33
CA TYR A 159 -12.52 16.07 -3.34
C TYR A 159 -12.83 15.50 -1.96
N LYS A 160 -11.83 15.30 -1.09
CA LYS A 160 -12.07 14.91 0.31
C LYS A 160 -12.90 15.97 1.03
N GLU A 161 -12.48 17.22 0.99
CA GLU A 161 -13.16 18.32 1.66
C GLU A 161 -14.57 18.56 1.10
N ILE A 162 -14.75 18.38 -0.21
CA ILE A 162 -16.07 18.43 -0.86
C ILE A 162 -16.97 17.31 -0.34
N LEU A 163 -16.48 16.07 -0.33
CA LEU A 163 -17.26 14.92 0.14
C LEU A 163 -17.65 15.06 1.62
N GLU A 164 -16.74 15.54 2.47
CA GLU A 164 -17.02 15.84 3.89
C GLU A 164 -18.09 16.93 4.05
N LYS A 165 -18.12 17.93 3.16
CA LYS A 165 -19.20 18.93 3.14
C LYS A 165 -20.54 18.34 2.72
N LEU A 166 -20.55 17.42 1.76
CA LEU A 166 -21.77 16.82 1.20
C LEU A 166 -22.41 15.73 2.08
N GLN A 167 -21.70 15.27 3.11
CA GLN A 167 -22.21 14.34 4.13
C GLN A 167 -23.08 15.03 5.20
N LYS A 168 -23.05 16.37 5.26
CA LYS A 168 -23.91 17.18 6.12
C LYS A 168 -25.21 17.54 5.42
#